data_AF-A0A9D7VMT4-F1
#
_entry.id   AF-A0A9D7VMT4-F1
#
_cell.length_a   1.000
_cell.length_b   1.000
_cell.length_c   1.000
_cell.angle_alpha   90.00
_cell.angle_beta   90.00
_cell.angle_gamma   90.00
#
_symmetry.space_group_name_H-M   'P 1'
#
loop_
_entity.id
_entity.type
_entity.pdbx_description
1 polymer ?
#
loop_
_entity_poly.entity_id
_entity_poly.type
_entity_poly.pdbx_seq_one_letter_code
_entity_poly.pdbx_strand_id
1 'polypeptide(L)' 'LPNWQKRGVGLYWEKYQKSGFNPITGETVQTLRRRIRRNLDLLMKDEYSKFIAELVNSPELKP' A
#
# COMPACT_ATOMS: atom_id res chain seq x y z
N LEU A 1 25.85 -1.79 0.16
CA LEU A 1 24.79 -2.41 -0.68
C LEU A 1 23.46 -1.83 -0.25
N PRO A 2 22.64 -1.33 -1.19
CA PRO A 2 21.27 -0.89 -0.90
C PRO A 2 20.48 -1.95 -0.16
N ASN A 3 19.51 -1.50 0.63
CA ASN A 3 18.68 -2.36 1.47
C ASN A 3 17.98 -3.46 0.68
N TRP A 4 17.38 -3.11 -0.46
CA TRP A 4 16.70 -4.07 -1.33
C TRP A 4 17.60 -5.21 -1.82
N GLN A 5 18.90 -4.97 -1.97
CA GLN A 5 19.84 -6.00 -2.42
C GLN A 5 20.13 -7.04 -1.34
N LYS A 6 20.03 -6.65 -0.06
CA LYS A 6 20.21 -7.55 1.08
C LYS A 6 18.90 -8.20 1.54
N ARG A 7 17.77 -7.52 1.36
CA ARG A 7 16.49 -7.84 2.02
C ARG A 7 15.34 -8.15 1.07
N GLY A 8 15.54 -7.98 -0.23
CA GLY A 8 14.47 -8.10 -1.22
C GLY A 8 13.55 -6.87 -1.25
N VAL A 9 12.40 -7.02 -1.90
CA VAL A 9 11.40 -5.97 -2.13
C VAL A 9 10.00 -6.44 -1.74
N GLY A 10 9.18 -5.54 -1.22
CA GLY A 10 7.77 -5.80 -0.92
C GLY A 10 6.84 -5.21 -1.98
N LEU A 11 5.85 -6.00 -2.40
CA LEU A 11 4.74 -5.56 -3.25
C LEU A 11 3.42 -5.85 -2.54
N TYR A 12 2.62 -4.82 -2.29
CA TYR A 12 1.36 -4.97 -1.57
C TYR A 12 0.37 -3.86 -1.94
N TRP A 13 -0.91 -4.07 -1.68
CA TRP A 13 -1.93 -3.06 -1.93
C TRP A 13 -1.91 -1.97 -0.87
N GLU A 14 -1.97 -0.71 -1.31
CA GLU A 14 -2.24 0.42 -0.43
C GLU A 14 -3.38 1.26 -0.97
N LYS A 15 -4.09 1.92 -0.05
CA LYS A 15 -5.02 2.99 -0.40
C LYS A 15 -4.29 4.31 -0.49
N TYR A 16 -4.69 5.11 -1.47
CA TYR A 16 -4.25 6.49 -1.59
C TYR A 16 -5.41 7.38 -2.02
N GLN A 17 -5.36 8.64 -1.61
CA GLN A 17 -6.28 9.66 -2.10
C GLN A 17 -5.88 10.04 -3.52
N LYS A 18 -6.88 10.05 -4.40
CA LYS A 18 -6.76 10.51 -5.77
C LYS A 18 -7.92 11.45 -6.06
N SER A 19 -7.65 12.57 -6.73
CA SER A 19 -8.70 13.41 -7.27
C SER A 19 -9.43 12.69 -8.40
N GLY A 20 -10.76 12.66 -8.31
CA GLY A 20 -11.67 12.16 -9.35
C GLY A 20 -12.67 13.23 -9.73
N PHE A 21 -13.17 13.19 -10.96
CA PHE A 21 -14.20 14.09 -11.44
C PHE A 21 -15.57 13.43 -11.32
N ASN A 22 -16.53 14.12 -10.70
CA ASN A 22 -17.91 13.67 -10.63
C ASN A 22 -18.71 14.28 -11.81
N PRO A 23 -19.13 13.50 -12.82
CA PRO A 23 -19.86 14.04 -13.97
C PRO A 23 -21.29 14.47 -13.64
N ILE A 24 -21.84 14.06 -12.49
CA ILE A 24 -23.20 14.43 -12.05
C ILE A 24 -23.21 15.82 -11.41
N THR A 25 -22.21 16.13 -10.58
CA THR A 25 -22.10 17.42 -9.88
C THR A 25 -21.14 18.40 -10.58
N GLY A 26 -20.28 17.93 -11.48
CA GLY A 26 -19.26 18.74 -12.15
C GLY A 26 -18.03 19.04 -11.29
N GLU A 27 -17.90 18.41 -10.12
CA GLU A 27 -16.88 18.75 -9.13
C GLU A 27 -15.71 17.77 -9.13
N THR A 28 -14.52 18.27 -8.76
CA THR A 28 -13.37 17.42 -8.44
C THR A 28 -13.45 17.01 -6.98
N VAL A 29 -13.63 15.71 -6.74
CA VAL A 29 -13.77 15.12 -5.41
C VAL A 29 -12.57 14.25 -5.07
N GLN A 30 -12.18 14.23 -3.79
CA GLN A 30 -11.17 13.28 -3.31
C GLN A 30 -11.80 11.90 -3.20
N THR A 31 -11.14 10.89 -3.77
CA THR A 31 -11.62 9.52 -3.71
C THR A 31 -10.50 8.57 -3.30
N LEU A 32 -10.86 7.48 -2.64
CA LEU A 32 -9.90 6.44 -2.26
C LEU A 32 -9.74 5.44 -3.41
N ARG A 33 -8.49 5.14 -3.76
CA ARG A 33 -8.14 4.14 -4.77
C ARG A 33 -7.08 3.21 -4.21
N ARG A 34 -7.05 1.98 -4.73
CA ARG A 34 -6.01 1.01 -4.42
C ARG A 34 -4.94 1.03 -5.50
N ARG A 35 -3.68 0.91 -5.10
CA ARG A 35 -2.54 0.66 -6.01
C ARG A 35 -1.57 -0.33 -5.38
N ILE A 36 -0.75 -0.95 -6.20
CA ILE A 36 0.39 -1.74 -5.71
C ILE A 36 1.48 -0.76 -5.30
N ARG A 37 1.91 -0.83 -4.05
CA ARG A 37 3.10 -0.15 -3.53
C ARG A 37 4.32 -1.04 -3.68
N ARG A 38 5.40 -0.44 -4.17
CA ARG A 38 6.74 -1.02 -4.15
C ARG A 38 7.53 -0.49 -2.96
N ASN A 39 7.88 -1.38 -2.03
CA ASN A 39 8.74 -1.07 -0.88
C ASN A 39 10.13 -1.68 -1.08
N LEU A 40 11.15 -0.83 -1.18
CA LEU A 40 12.56 -1.22 -1.34
C LEU A 40 13.32 -1.27 0.00
N ASP A 41 12.70 -0.76 1.07
CA ASP A 41 13.26 -0.63 2.40
C ASP A 41 12.45 -1.47 3.38
N LEU A 42 12.45 -2.78 3.16
CA LEU A 42 11.78 -3.71 4.06
C LEU A 42 12.37 -3.61 5.47
N LEU A 43 11.48 -3.57 6.46
CA LEU A 43 11.83 -3.72 7.86
C LEU A 43 12.38 -5.14 8.12
N MET A 44 12.95 -5.37 9.29
CA MET A 44 13.53 -6.67 9.65
C MET A 44 13.00 -7.13 11.00
N LYS A 45 13.20 -8.43 11.29
CA LYS A 45 12.90 -9.06 12.59
C LYS A 45 11.43 -8.82 12.97
N ASP A 46 11.17 -8.50 14.23
CA ASP A 46 9.83 -8.33 14.77
C ASP A 46 9.03 -7.24 14.05
N GLU A 47 9.68 -6.19 13.57
CA GLU A 47 9.02 -5.13 12.82
C GLU A 47 8.55 -5.61 11.44
N TYR A 48 9.30 -6.53 10.82
CA TYR A 48 8.82 -7.20 9.61
C TYR A 48 7.66 -8.14 9.93
N SER A 49 7.75 -8.92 11.01
CA SER A 49 6.68 -9.82 11.44
C SER A 49 5.37 -9.09 11.73
N LYS A 50 5.43 -7.96 12.45
CA LYS A 50 4.27 -7.08 12.72
C LYS A 50 3.69 -6.52 11.42
N PHE A 51 4.55 -5.99 10.54
CA PHE A 51 4.13 -5.47 9.25
C PHE A 51 3.37 -6.52 8.41
N ILE A 52 3.88 -7.75 8.33
CA ILE A 52 3.21 -8.82 7.61
C ILE A 52 1.88 -9.22 8.27
N ALA A 53 1.83 -9.26 9.60
CA ALA A 53 0.59 -9.54 10.33
C ALA A 53 -0.48 -8.46 10.07
N GLU A 54 -0.11 -7.19 10.09
CA GLU A 54 -1.01 -6.07 9.74
C GLU A 54 -1.50 -6.18 8.30
N LEU A 55 -0.61 -6.55 7.37
CA LEU A 55 -0.96 -6.70 5.97
C LEU A 55 -1.96 -7.84 5.75
N VAL A 56 -1.74 -9.02 6.37
CA VAL A 56 -2.62 -10.18 6.19
C VAL A 56 -3.98 -9.98 6.89
N ASN A 57 -3.98 -9.33 8.06
CA ASN A 57 -5.20 -9.11 8.84
C ASN A 57 -6.00 -7.90 8.38
N SER A 58 -5.48 -7.10 7.45
CA SER A 58 -6.20 -5.97 6.88
C SER A 58 -7.45 -6.47 6.15
N PRO A 59 -8.67 -6.11 6.57
CA PRO A 59 -9.92 -6.64 6.04
C PRO A 59 -10.13 -6.33 4.55
N GLU A 60 -9.34 -5.40 4.02
CA GLU A 60 -9.39 -4.91 2.65
C GLU A 60 -8.60 -5.77 1.65
N LEU A 61 -7.84 -6.75 2.15
CA LEU A 61 -7.01 -7.67 1.38
C LEU A 61 -7.64 -9.06 1.20
N LYS A 62 -8.88 -9.26 1.67
CA LYS A 62 -9.65 -10.46 1.33
C LYS A 62 -10.03 -10.45 -0.16
N PRO A 63 -9.89 -11.58 -0.87
CA PRO A 63 -10.38 -11.71 -2.24
C PRO A 63 -11.90 -11.54 -2.32
#